data_AF-A0A2V8WQR7-F1
#
_entry.id   AF-A0A2V8WQR7-F1
#
_cell.length_a   1.000
_cell.length_b   1.000
_cell.length_c   1.000
_cell.angle_alpha   90.00
_cell.angle_beta   90.00
_cell.angle_gamma   90.00
#
_symmetry.space_group_name_H-M   'P 1'
#
loop_
_entity.id
_entity.type
_entity.pdbx_description
1 polymer ?
#
loop_
_entity_poly.entity_id
_entity_poly.type
_entity_poly.pdbx_seq_one_letter_code
_entity_poly.pdbx_strand_id
1 'polypeptide(L)'
;MAAIERILQADVLVVENEQEVFAAMIALKEGQGSFSDAVIAALGTRAGCSSTLTLEQKGTAPSGFRASLIRRLAVSPWKCCHGRFSILA
;
A
#
# COMPACT_ATOMS: atom_id res chain seq x y z
N MET A 1 13.81 1.10 -10.15
CA MET A 1 12.82 1.97 -10.81
C MET A 1 12.61 1.60 -12.28
N ALA A 2 13.65 1.60 -13.13
CA ALA A 2 13.54 1.32 -14.58
C ALA A 2 12.90 -0.04 -14.96
N ALA A 3 12.87 -1.03 -14.06
CA ALA A 3 12.16 -2.28 -14.30
C ALA A 3 10.63 -2.10 -14.29
N ILE A 4 10.11 -1.29 -13.37
CA ILE A 4 8.66 -1.06 -13.20
C ILE A 4 8.13 -0.26 -14.38
N GLU A 5 8.85 0.78 -14.81
CA GLU A 5 8.54 1.56 -16.02
C GLU A 5 8.44 0.65 -17.25
N ARG A 6 9.41 -0.26 -17.44
CA ARG A 6 9.40 -1.20 -18.56
C ARG A 6 8.26 -2.20 -18.48
N ILE A 7 7.86 -2.64 -17.29
CA ILE A 7 6.70 -3.53 -17.10
C ILE A 7 5.42 -2.81 -17.51
N LEU A 8 5.23 -1.55 -17.07
CA LEU A 8 4.06 -0.73 -17.42
C LEU A 8 4.00 -0.35 -18.91
N GLN A 9 5.14 -0.31 -19.60
CA GLN A 9 5.23 -0.04 -21.03
C GLN A 9 5.18 -1.30 -21.90
N ALA A 10 5.16 -2.49 -21.31
CA ALA A 10 5.22 -3.74 -22.06
C ALA A 10 3.83 -4.14 -22.56
N ASP A 11 3.60 -4.07 -23.87
CA ASP A 11 2.33 -4.43 -24.51
C ASP A 11 1.94 -5.92 -24.35
N VAL A 12 2.87 -6.76 -23.90
CA VAL A 12 2.68 -8.20 -23.70
C VAL A 12 2.23 -8.57 -22.28
N LEU A 13 2.25 -7.62 -21.35
CA LEU A 13 1.86 -7.83 -19.95
C LEU A 13 0.57 -7.06 -19.65
N VAL A 14 -0.33 -7.71 -18.90
CA VAL A 14 -1.46 -7.01 -18.28
C VAL A 14 -1.12 -6.82 -16.82
N VAL A 15 -1.04 -5.57 -16.37
CA VAL A 15 -0.71 -5.24 -14.99
C VAL A 15 -2.00 -5.07 -14.19
N GLU A 16 -2.17 -5.88 -13.15
CA GLU A 16 -3.29 -5.72 -12.24
C GLU A 16 -3.17 -4.41 -11.46
N ASN A 17 -4.25 -3.64 -11.36
CA ASN A 17 -4.28 -2.34 -10.67
C ASN A 17 -3.23 -1.37 -11.23
N GLU A 18 -3.10 -1.32 -12.57
CA GLU A 18 -2.09 -0.52 -13.28
C GLU A 18 -2.03 0.95 -12.83
N GLN A 19 -3.18 1.56 -12.56
CA GLN A 19 -3.25 2.96 -12.09
C GLN A 19 -2.57 3.12 -10.71
N GLU A 20 -2.79 2.19 -9.79
CA GLU A 20 -2.16 2.20 -8.46
C GLU A 20 -0.67 1.89 -8.54
N VAL A 21 -0.27 0.97 -9.44
CA VAL A 21 1.13 0.65 -9.72
C VAL A 21 1.85 1.86 -10.32
N PHE A 22 1.20 2.59 -11.23
CA PHE A 22 1.73 3.84 -11.80
C PHE A 22 1.87 4.92 -10.72
N ALA A 23 0.84 5.14 -9.90
CA ALA A 23 0.90 6.09 -8.79
C ALA A 23 2.04 5.74 -7.81
N ALA A 24 2.24 4.46 -7.51
CA ALA A 24 3.33 3.99 -6.65
C ALA A 24 4.71 4.19 -7.28
N MET A 25 4.82 4.04 -8.60
CA MET A 25 6.05 4.34 -9.34
C MET A 25 6.42 5.83 -9.26
N ILE A 26 5.43 6.72 -9.35
CA ILE A 26 5.64 8.17 -9.15
C ILE A 26 6.09 8.46 -7.72
N ALA A 27 5.42 7.91 -6.71
CA ALA A 27 5.83 8.06 -5.30
C ALA A 27 7.26 7.55 -5.05
N LEU A 28 7.64 6.43 -5.66
CA LEU A 28 9.01 5.91 -5.62
C LEU A 28 10.00 6.90 -6.26
N LYS A 29 9.66 7.50 -7.41
CA LYS A 29 10.47 8.52 -8.08
C LYS A 29 10.72 9.73 -7.20
N GLU A 30 9.70 10.13 -6.45
CA GLU A 30 9.71 11.27 -5.54
C GLU A 30 10.38 10.95 -4.19
N GLY A 31 10.80 9.70 -3.97
CA GLY A 31 11.45 9.28 -2.73
C GLY A 31 10.49 9.17 -1.53
N GLN A 32 9.18 8.99 -1.77
CA GLN A 32 8.13 8.96 -0.74
C GLN A 32 7.99 7.61 -0.03
N GLY A 33 9.04 6.78 -0.03
CA GLY A 33 9.07 5.46 0.59
C GLY A 33 9.39 4.35 -0.41
N SER A 34 9.14 3.10 0.00
CA SER A 34 9.34 1.95 -0.87
C SER A 34 8.20 1.84 -1.88
N PHE A 35 8.47 1.18 -3.01
CA PHE A 35 7.44 0.92 -4.02
C PHE A 35 6.27 0.11 -3.45
N SER A 36 6.57 -0.92 -2.66
CA SER A 36 5.56 -1.80 -2.07
C SER A 36 4.63 -1.03 -1.14
N ASP A 37 5.18 -0.17 -0.29
CA ASP A 37 4.37 0.68 0.61
C ASP A 37 3.49 1.64 -0.19
N ALA A 38 4.01 2.21 -1.27
CA ALA A 38 3.26 3.11 -2.13
C ALA A 38 2.12 2.40 -2.88
N VAL A 39 2.32 1.15 -3.33
CA VAL A 39 1.24 0.32 -3.92
C VAL A 39 0.15 0.06 -2.90
N ILE A 40 0.52 -0.35 -1.68
CA ILE A 40 -0.45 -0.62 -0.62
C ILE A 40 -1.23 0.64 -0.23
N ALA A 41 -0.55 1.79 -0.15
CA ALA A 41 -1.20 3.08 0.12
C ALA A 41 -2.17 3.49 -1.00
N ALA A 42 -1.79 3.31 -2.27
CA ALA A 42 -2.64 3.61 -3.42
C ALA A 42 -3.90 2.71 -3.43
N LEU A 43 -3.73 1.40 -3.19
CA LEU A 43 -4.84 0.45 -3.08
C LEU A 43 -5.76 0.78 -1.91
N GLY A 44 -5.19 1.11 -0.74
CA GLY A 44 -5.95 1.54 0.43
C GLY A 44 -6.77 2.81 0.14
N THR A 45 -6.17 3.78 -0.53
CA THR A 45 -6.85 5.03 -0.94
C THR A 45 -8.00 4.74 -1.90
N ARG A 46 -7.79 3.88 -2.92
CA ARG A 46 -8.86 3.44 -3.83
C ARG A 46 -9.98 2.70 -3.10
N ALA A 47 -9.66 1.94 -2.06
CA ALA A 47 -10.64 1.28 -1.20
C ALA A 47 -11.35 2.24 -0.21
N GLY A 48 -10.98 3.53 -0.19
CA GLY A 48 -11.50 4.54 0.75
C GLY A 48 -10.92 4.44 2.16
N CYS A 49 -9.86 3.65 2.36
CA CYS A 49 -9.19 3.55 3.65
C CYS A 49 -8.43 4.84 3.96
N SER A 50 -8.56 5.32 5.19
CA SER A 50 -7.86 6.52 5.67
C SER A 50 -6.45 6.26 6.20
N SER A 51 -6.11 4.99 6.47
CA SER A 51 -4.76 4.57 6.87
C SER A 51 -4.57 3.06 6.71
N THR A 52 -3.32 2.64 6.49
CA THR A 52 -2.92 1.24 6.44
C THR A 52 -2.23 0.82 7.73
N LEU A 53 -2.55 -0.36 8.27
CA LEU A 53 -1.83 -0.91 9.42
C LEU A 53 -0.60 -1.68 8.94
N THR A 54 0.55 -1.43 9.57
CA THR A 54 1.79 -2.18 9.32
C THR A 54 2.36 -2.77 10.61
N LEU A 55 3.04 -3.92 10.48
CA LEU A 55 3.74 -4.62 11.55
C LEU A 55 5.23 -4.22 11.62
N GLU A 56 5.64 -3.23 10.83
CA GLU A 56 6.97 -2.65 10.89
C GLU A 56 7.26 -1.99 12.26
N GLN A 57 8.54 -1.89 12.59
CA GLN A 57 8.98 -1.30 13.84
C GLN A 57 8.44 0.14 13.99
N LYS A 58 8.02 0.50 15.21
CA LYS A 58 7.51 1.85 15.47
C LYS A 58 8.58 2.89 15.10
N GLY A 59 8.24 3.79 14.18
CA GLY A 59 9.15 4.83 13.68
C GLY A 59 9.66 4.59 12.25
N THR A 60 9.45 3.40 11.68
CA THR A 60 9.76 3.10 10.27
C THR A 60 8.53 3.05 9.37
N ALA A 61 7.33 3.25 9.93
CA ALA A 61 6.10 3.26 9.16
C ALA A 61 6.08 4.41 8.14
N PRO A 62 5.77 4.12 6.85
CA PRO A 62 5.62 5.14 5.83
C PRO A 62 4.49 6.12 6.13
N SER A 63 4.49 7.28 5.46
CA SER A 63 3.36 8.22 5.55
C SER A 63 2.04 7.54 5.14
N GLY A 64 0.98 7.77 5.91
CA GLY A 64 -0.31 7.09 5.72
C GLY A 64 -0.42 5.70 6.38
N PHE A 65 0.66 5.19 6.97
CA PHE A 65 0.66 3.94 7.73
C PHE A 65 0.61 4.18 9.24
N ARG A 66 0.03 3.23 9.96
CA ARG A 66 0.02 3.16 11.42
C ARG A 66 0.73 1.89 11.86
N ALA A 67 1.85 2.05 12.58
CA ALA A 67 2.54 0.93 13.21
C ALA A 67 1.67 0.34 14.34
N SER A 68 1.46 -0.97 14.33
CA SER A 68 0.76 -1.70 15.39
C SER A 68 1.75 -2.48 16.26
N LEU A 69 1.66 -2.30 17.58
CA LEU A 69 2.52 -2.99 18.57
C LEU A 69 1.92 -4.32 19.08
N ILE A 70 0.80 -4.80 18.53
CA ILE A 70 -0.08 -5.71 19.27
C ILE A 70 0.10 -7.19 18.90
N ARG A 71 0.57 -7.98 19.88
CA ARG A 71 0.58 -9.46 19.97
C ARG A 71 -0.83 -10.11 20.06
N ARG A 72 -1.90 -9.38 19.76
CA ARG A 72 -3.32 -9.79 19.81
C ARG A 72 -4.13 -8.91 18.85
N LEU A 73 -4.58 -9.49 17.74
CA LEU A 73 -5.72 -8.98 16.98
C LEU A 73 -6.99 -9.13 17.84
N ALA A 74 -7.20 -8.23 18.81
CA ALA A 74 -8.47 -8.10 19.50
C ALA A 74 -9.38 -7.23 18.64
N VAL A 75 -10.29 -7.89 17.94
CA VAL A 75 -11.31 -7.34 17.05
C VAL A 75 -12.33 -6.54 17.89
N SER A 76 -12.06 -5.25 18.13
CA SER A 76 -13.08 -4.24 18.46
C SER A 76 -13.85 -3.86 17.18
N PRO A 77 -14.94 -3.05 17.17
CA PRO A 77 -15.78 -2.88 15.96
C PRO A 77 -15.04 -2.02 14.92
N TRP A 78 -14.21 -2.72 14.15
CA TRP A 78 -13.22 -2.20 13.22
C TRP A 78 -13.92 -1.75 11.93
N LYS A 79 -14.26 -0.47 11.85
CA LYS A 79 -14.79 0.16 10.63
C LYS A 79 -13.64 0.48 9.66
N CYS A 80 -13.15 -0.50 8.92
CA CYS A 80 -12.61 -0.25 7.58
C CYS A 80 -13.77 -0.36 6.58
N CYS A 81 -13.75 0.46 5.52
CA CYS A 81 -14.77 0.56 4.47
C CYS A 81 -15.50 -0.77 4.25
N HIS A 82 -16.78 -0.81 4.58
CA HIS A 82 -17.62 -2.00 4.38
C HIS A 82 -17.02 -3.34 4.85
N GLY A 83 -16.30 -3.37 5.98
CA GLY A 83 -16.03 -4.62 6.71
C GLY A 83 -15.02 -5.58 6.07
N ARG A 84 -14.04 -5.10 5.29
CA ARG A 84 -12.95 -5.95 4.78
C ARG A 84 -11.59 -5.28 5.00
N PHE A 85 -10.74 -5.92 5.80
CA PHE A 85 -9.32 -5.57 5.93
C PHE A 85 -8.56 -6.31 4.84
N SER A 86 -7.75 -5.60 4.05
CA SER A 86 -6.66 -6.26 3.31
C SER A 86 -5.47 -6.35 4.24
N ILE A 87 -5.28 -7.53 4.82
CA ILE A 87 -3.98 -7.94 5.33
C ILE A 87 -3.20 -8.36 4.08
N LEU A 88 -2.27 -7.53 3.58
CA LEU A 88 -1.19 -8.06 2.78
C LEU A 88 -0.13 -8.55 3.77
N ALA A 89 -0.12 -9.86 4.01
CA ALA A 89 1.02 -10.57 4.57
C ALA A 89 1.98 -10.93 3.44
#